data_AF-A0A5C9BVB6-F1
#
_entry.id   AF-A0A5C9BVB6-F1
#
_cell.length_a   1.000
_cell.length_b   1.000
_cell.length_c   1.000
_cell.angle_alpha   90.00
_cell.angle_beta   90.00
_cell.angle_gamma   90.00
#
_symmetry.space_group_name_H-M   'P 1'
#
loop_
_entity.id
_entity.type
_entity.pdbx_description
1 polymer ?
#
loop_
_entity_poly.entity_id
_entity_poly.type
_entity_poly.pdbx_seq_one_letter_code
_entity_poly.pdbx_strand_id
1 'polypeptide(L)'
;MWERLKEAAEAMFGRQGVTFEETPSSLVGETLPAKGFCDPSLFRFFDAMQDNMPNGCVVSIYNLHPKVVFIAATNRTVIAEVEQRRGYRKAA
;
A
#
# COMPACT_ATOMS: atom_id res chain seq x y z
N MET A 1 -0.32 14.38 3.58
CA MET A 1 -0.16 13.48 4.75
C MET A 1 0.72 12.28 4.40
N TRP A 2 0.54 11.72 3.20
CA TRP A 2 1.14 10.45 2.81
C TRP A 2 2.50 10.57 2.11
N GLU A 3 3.08 11.77 2.01
CA GLU A 3 4.32 12.03 1.26
C GLU A 3 5.47 11.10 1.66
N ARG A 4 5.74 10.95 2.96
CA ARG A 4 6.82 10.07 3.44
C ARG A 4 6.61 8.60 3.05
N LEU A 5 5.35 8.16 3.01
CA LEU A 5 5.00 6.81 2.60
C LEU A 5 5.20 6.61 1.09
N LYS A 6 4.85 7.63 0.28
CA LYS A 6 5.12 7.64 -1.16
C LYS A 6 6.62 7.65 -1.45
N GLU A 7 7.40 8.48 -0.75
CA GLU A 7 8.86 8.52 -0.87
C GLU A 7 9.50 7.17 -0.51
N ALA A 8 9.05 6.52 0.56
CA ALA A 8 9.53 5.20 0.94
C ALA A 8 9.22 4.15 -0.14
N ALA A 9 8.02 4.18 -0.71
CA ALA A 9 7.64 3.27 -1.80
C ALA A 9 8.45 3.54 -3.08
N GLU A 10 8.63 4.80 -3.49
CA GLU A 10 9.44 5.18 -4.64
C GLU A 10 10.92 4.81 -4.46
N ALA A 11 11.46 4.93 -3.24
CA ALA A 11 12.82 4.52 -2.94
C ALA A 11 13.03 3.01 -3.07
N MET A 12 11.99 2.21 -2.76
CA MET A 12 12.06 0.74 -2.83
C MET A 12 11.78 0.18 -4.23
N PHE A 13 10.74 0.69 -4.90
CA PHE A 13 10.27 0.16 -6.19
C PHE A 13 10.69 0.99 -7.40
N GLY A 14 11.29 2.16 -7.17
CA GLY A 14 11.53 3.16 -8.20
C GLY A 14 10.26 3.94 -8.54
N ARG A 15 10.43 5.20 -8.98
CA ARG A 15 9.32 6.10 -9.34
C ARG A 15 8.34 5.56 -10.38
N GLN A 16 8.78 4.65 -11.25
CA GLN A 16 7.94 4.01 -12.26
C GLN A 16 7.42 2.62 -11.83
N GLY A 17 7.93 2.08 -10.71
CA GLY A 17 7.57 0.76 -10.21
C GLY A 17 6.43 0.75 -9.20
N VAL A 18 5.89 1.92 -8.85
CA VAL A 18 4.72 2.08 -7.99
C VAL A 18 3.81 3.18 -8.53
N THR A 19 2.50 2.94 -8.47
CA THR A 19 1.48 3.96 -8.75
C THR A 19 0.70 4.25 -7.49
N PHE A 20 0.19 5.48 -7.38
CA PHE A 20 -0.56 5.95 -6.22
C PHE A 20 -1.91 6.52 -6.60
N GLU A 21 -2.93 6.19 -5.82
CA GLU A 21 -4.19 6.94 -5.76
C GLU A 21 -4.35 7.49 -4.35
N GLU A 22 -4.41 8.82 -4.24
CA GLU A 22 -4.46 9.54 -2.97
C GLU A 22 -5.81 10.25 -2.79
N THR A 23 -6.33 10.17 -1.56
CA THR A 23 -7.41 11.02 -1.06
C THR A 23 -6.99 11.64 0.28
N PRO A 24 -7.74 12.61 0.81
CA PRO A 24 -7.46 13.15 2.15
C PRO A 24 -7.46 12.09 3.27
N SER A 25 -8.18 10.96 3.09
CA SER A 25 -8.33 9.91 4.09
C SER A 25 -7.60 8.61 3.79
N SER A 26 -7.01 8.46 2.60
CA SER A 26 -6.33 7.22 2.19
C SER A 26 -5.25 7.40 1.13
N LEU A 27 -4.31 6.46 1.10
CA LEU A 27 -3.36 6.24 0.02
C LEU A 27 -3.44 4.78 -0.42
N VAL A 28 -3.70 4.55 -1.69
CA VAL A 28 -3.58 3.24 -2.33
C VAL A 28 -2.31 3.24 -3.17
N GLY A 29 -1.40 2.31 -2.89
CA GLY A 29 -0.23 2.08 -3.72
C GLY A 29 -0.28 0.72 -4.39
N GLU A 30 0.03 0.68 -5.68
CA GLU A 30 0.11 -0.57 -6.46
C GLU A 30 1.51 -0.73 -7.05
N THR A 31 2.12 -1.89 -6.87
CA THR A 31 3.45 -2.21 -7.41
C THR A 31 3.47 -3.61 -8.04
N LEU A 32 4.36 -3.79 -9.02
CA LEU A 32 4.60 -5.06 -9.71
C LEU A 32 6.03 -5.54 -9.40
N PRO A 33 6.29 -6.04 -8.18
CA PRO A 33 7.61 -6.49 -7.77
C PRO A 33 8.05 -7.69 -8.60
N ALA A 34 9.34 -7.78 -8.90
CA ALA A 34 9.89 -8.79 -9.80
C ALA A 34 9.63 -10.23 -9.33
N LYS A 35 9.54 -10.44 -8.01
CA LYS A 35 9.23 -11.75 -7.40
C LYS A 35 7.85 -11.81 -6.74
N GLY A 36 6.94 -10.91 -7.09
CA GLY A 36 5.63 -10.82 -6.41
C GLY A 36 5.82 -10.57 -4.91
N PHE A 37 4.97 -11.17 -4.08
CA PHE A 37 5.04 -11.05 -2.61
C PHE A 37 6.33 -11.59 -1.98
N CYS A 38 7.08 -12.44 -2.69
CA CYS A 38 8.35 -12.99 -2.21
C CYS A 38 9.54 -12.07 -2.45
N ASP A 39 9.31 -10.85 -2.97
CA ASP A 39 10.38 -9.90 -3.25
C ASP A 39 10.97 -9.32 -1.94
N PRO A 40 12.28 -9.44 -1.70
CA PRO A 40 12.94 -8.88 -0.52
C PRO A 40 12.70 -7.37 -0.33
N SER A 41 12.47 -6.63 -1.42
CA SER A 41 12.13 -5.20 -1.37
C SER A 41 10.82 -4.92 -0.64
N LEU A 42 9.85 -5.85 -0.68
CA LEU A 42 8.58 -5.70 0.03
C LEU A 42 8.74 -5.74 1.54
N PHE A 43 9.60 -6.61 2.07
CA PHE A 43 9.84 -6.67 3.52
C PHE A 43 10.45 -5.36 4.02
N ARG A 44 11.45 -4.83 3.30
CA ARG A 44 12.04 -3.52 3.62
C ARG A 44 11.03 -2.39 3.50
N PHE A 45 10.15 -2.48 2.51
CA PHE A 45 9.07 -1.52 2.36
C PHE A 45 8.09 -1.59 3.53
N PHE A 46 7.75 -2.78 4.04
CA PHE A 46 6.85 -2.92 5.19
C PHE A 46 7.43 -2.31 6.46
N ASP A 47 8.73 -2.47 6.68
CA ASP A 47 9.44 -1.81 7.78
C ASP A 47 9.38 -0.28 7.60
N ALA A 48 9.72 0.21 6.41
CA ALA A 48 9.65 1.63 6.11
C ALA A 48 8.22 2.20 6.21
N MET A 49 7.19 1.39 5.89
CA MET A 49 5.81 1.80 6.08
C MET A 49 5.49 2.01 7.56
N GLN A 50 5.97 1.15 8.46
CA GLN A 50 5.73 1.33 9.90
C GLN A 50 6.37 2.63 10.41
N ASP A 51 7.59 2.95 9.98
CA ASP A 51 8.30 4.16 10.41
C ASP A 51 7.70 5.46 9.85
N ASN A 52 7.07 5.38 8.67
CA ASN A 52 6.55 6.55 7.95
C ASN A 52 5.01 6.66 8.00
N MET A 53 4.33 5.73 8.69
CA MET A 53 2.88 5.77 8.87
C MET A 53 2.50 6.96 9.76
N PRO A 54 1.57 7.84 9.34
CA PRO A 54 1.04 8.86 10.23
C PRO A 54 0.36 8.24 11.45
N ASN A 55 0.55 8.85 12.63
CA ASN A 55 -0.01 8.35 13.89
C ASN A 55 -1.52 8.10 13.80
N GLY A 56 -1.96 6.93 14.26
CA GLY A 56 -3.37 6.53 14.27
C GLY A 56 -3.90 6.02 12.92
N CYS A 57 -3.08 6.04 11.86
CA CYS A 57 -3.45 5.43 10.58
C CYS A 57 -3.24 3.92 10.60
N VAL A 58 -3.94 3.24 9.69
CA VAL A 58 -3.92 1.78 9.54
C VAL A 58 -3.53 1.43 8.11
N VAL A 59 -2.95 0.23 7.94
CA VAL A 59 -2.56 -0.29 6.63
C VAL A 59 -3.10 -1.70 6.39
N SER A 60 -3.46 -2.00 5.15
CA SER A 60 -3.73 -3.35 4.64
C SER A 60 -2.85 -3.61 3.42
N ILE A 61 -2.41 -4.86 3.25
CA ILE A 61 -1.58 -5.30 2.12
C ILE A 61 -2.27 -6.51 1.46
N TYR A 62 -2.36 -6.48 0.14
CA TYR A 62 -2.95 -7.54 -0.68
C TYR A 62 -1.92 -8.05 -1.67
N ASN A 63 -1.78 -9.36 -1.72
CA ASN A 63 -1.03 -10.05 -2.76
C ASN A 63 -1.98 -10.47 -3.88
N LEU A 64 -1.93 -9.76 -5.01
CA LEU A 64 -2.69 -9.99 -6.23
C LEU A 64 -1.73 -10.44 -7.35
N HIS A 65 -1.01 -11.54 -7.10
CA HIS A 65 0.12 -12.01 -7.92
C HIS A 65 -0.05 -11.76 -9.44
N PRO A 66 0.94 -11.10 -10.10
CA PRO A 66 2.22 -10.64 -9.57
C PRO A 66 2.15 -9.28 -8.82
N LYS A 67 0.97 -8.64 -8.78
CA LYS A 67 0.79 -7.31 -8.20
C LYS A 67 0.71 -7.35 -6.68
N VAL A 68 1.29 -6.37 -6.01
CA VAL A 68 1.07 -6.12 -4.59
C VAL A 68 0.42 -4.76 -4.42
N VAL A 69 -0.63 -4.70 -3.61
CA VAL A 69 -1.37 -3.48 -3.31
C VAL A 69 -1.28 -3.21 -1.82
N PHE A 70 -1.00 -1.98 -1.43
CA PHE A 70 -1.14 -1.53 -0.05
C PHE A 70 -2.16 -0.39 0.03
N ILE A 71 -2.91 -0.36 1.12
CA ILE A 71 -3.92 0.65 1.40
C ILE A 71 -3.62 1.20 2.79
N ALA A 72 -3.10 2.43 2.85
CA ALA A 72 -3.00 3.19 4.09
C ALA A 72 -4.23 4.10 4.22
N ALA A 73 -4.80 4.20 5.42
CA ALA A 73 -5.94 5.07 5.66
C ALA A 73 -6.02 5.55 7.11
N THR A 74 -6.81 6.59 7.34
CA THR A 74 -7.01 7.17 8.69
C THR A 74 -7.76 6.24 9.64
N ASN A 75 -8.52 5.26 9.14
CA ASN A 75 -9.17 4.23 9.95
C ASN A 75 -9.54 2.99 9.11
N ARG A 76 -10.02 1.93 9.77
CA ARG A 76 -10.39 0.67 9.11
C ARG A 76 -11.65 0.74 8.26
N THR A 77 -12.59 1.65 8.56
CA THR A 77 -13.79 1.84 7.74
C THR A 77 -13.43 2.32 6.34
N VAL A 78 -12.49 3.27 6.23
CA VAL A 78 -11.99 3.76 4.94
C VAL A 78 -11.31 2.63 4.15
N ILE A 79 -10.56 1.74 4.82
CA ILE A 79 -9.97 0.57 4.15
C ILE A 79 -11.07 -0.33 3.59
N ALA A 80 -12.11 -0.62 4.37
CA ALA A 80 -13.22 -1.47 3.94
C ALA A 80 -13.96 -0.89 2.72
N GLU A 81 -14.14 0.43 2.67
CA GLU A 81 -14.72 1.12 1.51
C GLU A 81 -13.84 0.97 0.27
N VAL A 82 -12.52 1.17 0.40
CA VAL A 82 -11.58 0.99 -0.71
C VAL A 82 -11.56 -0.47 -1.18
N GLU A 83 -11.52 -1.42 -0.26
CA GLU A 83 -11.57 -2.86 -0.55
C GLU A 83 -12.83 -3.24 -1.33
N GLN A 84 -14.00 -2.74 -0.90
CA GLN A 84 -15.27 -3.01 -1.55
C GLN A 84 -15.32 -2.39 -2.95
N ARG A 85 -14.89 -1.14 -3.08
CA ARG A 85 -14.86 -0.41 -4.36
C ARG A 85 -13.91 -1.08 -5.37
N ARG A 86 -12.78 -1.63 -4.90
CA ARG A 86 -11.77 -2.28 -5.76
C ARG A 86 -11.91 -3.79 -5.88
N GLY A 87 -12.88 -4.40 -5.20
CA GLY A 87 -13.13 -5.85 -5.26
C GLY A 87 -12.03 -6.70 -4.61
N TYR A 88 -11.25 -6.15 -3.67
CA TYR A 88 -10.22 -6.91 -2.95
C TYR A 88 -10.80 -7.84 -1.89
N ARG A 89 -12.00 -7.51 -1.40
CA ARG A 89 -12.75 -8.39 -0.51
C ARG A 89 -13.44 -9.46 -1.35
N LYS A 90 -12.88 -10.67 -1.40
CA LYS A 90 -13.65 -11.84 -1.82
C LYS A 90 -14.72 -12.09 -0.75
N ALA A 91 -15.99 -12.22 -1.17
CA ALA A 91 -17.01 -12.78 -0.30
C ALA A 91 -16.50 -14.15 0.16
N ALA A 92 -16.50 -14.36 1.48
CA ALA A 92 -16.10 -15.61 2.12
C ALA A 92 -16.98 -16.78 1.68
#